data_AF-A0A356WZ36-F1
#
_entry.id   AF-A0A356WZ36-F1
#
_cell.length_a   1.000
_cell.length_b   1.000
_cell.length_c   1.000
_cell.angle_alpha   90.00
_cell.angle_beta   90.00
_cell.angle_gamma   90.00
#
_symmetry.space_group_name_H-M   'P 1'
#
loop_
_entity.id
_entity.type
_entity.pdbx_description
1 polymer ?
#
loop_
_entity_poly.entity_id
_entity_poly.type
_entity_poly.pdbx_seq_one_letter_code
_entity_poly.pdbx_strand_id
1 'polypeptide(L)'
;MSEFIQSNLDNMSIKTLQLTGILILIPFFGGVMLQETQAQPNKEELLEQASEYFSQSQESEALKAYLDVLKVDGDNFESLWHISLLHARIGYRAESKAQMREYYEQSLKYAEEVLQKYPEEGRSHFVYA
;
A
#
# COMPACT_ATOMS: atom_id res chain seq x y z
N MET A 1 10.38 -47.16 -19.23
CA MET A 1 8.91 -47.26 -19.34
C MET A 1 8.33 -47.81 -18.04
N SER A 2 8.62 -47.20 -16.89
CA SER A 2 8.16 -47.67 -15.57
C SER A 2 7.92 -46.56 -14.53
N GLU A 3 8.08 -45.29 -14.89
CA GLU A 3 7.86 -44.17 -13.96
C GLU A 3 6.43 -43.59 -14.00
N PHE A 4 5.53 -44.13 -14.85
CA PHE A 4 4.19 -43.55 -15.04
C PHE A 4 3.04 -44.33 -14.38
N ILE A 5 3.24 -45.56 -13.90
CA ILE A 5 2.14 -46.41 -13.42
C ILE A 5 1.97 -46.41 -11.89
N GLN A 6 3.03 -46.16 -11.10
CA GLN A 6 2.92 -46.19 -9.64
C GLN A 6 2.74 -44.82 -8.97
N SER A 7 2.49 -43.76 -9.75
CA SER A 7 2.05 -42.45 -9.21
C SER A 7 0.56 -42.45 -8.81
N ASN A 8 -0.20 -43.52 -9.04
CA ASN A 8 -1.66 -43.50 -8.90
C ASN A 8 -2.28 -44.65 -8.10
N LEU A 9 -1.48 -45.45 -7.38
CA LEU A 9 -2.03 -46.39 -6.39
C LEU A 9 -1.63 -45.94 -4.99
N ASP A 10 -2.62 -45.38 -4.31
CA ASP A 10 -2.78 -45.47 -2.86
C ASP A 10 -2.04 -44.44 -2.01
N ASN A 11 -2.27 -43.20 -2.44
CA ASN A 11 -2.88 -42.14 -1.63
C ASN A 11 -4.12 -42.61 -0.78
N MET A 12 -4.11 -43.80 -0.19
CA MET A 12 -5.29 -44.43 0.43
C MET A 12 -4.96 -45.38 1.59
N SER A 13 -4.19 -44.93 2.59
CA SER A 13 -4.42 -45.39 3.98
C SER A 13 -3.79 -44.44 5.01
N ILE A 14 -4.36 -43.24 5.09
CA ILE A 14 -4.34 -42.46 6.32
C ILE A 14 -5.02 -43.30 7.41
N LYS A 15 -4.48 -43.21 8.64
CA LYS A 15 -5.12 -43.43 9.97
C LYS A 15 -4.65 -44.67 10.74
N THR A 16 -3.69 -44.47 11.64
CA THR A 16 -3.69 -44.88 13.07
C THR A 16 -2.27 -44.62 13.62
N LEU A 17 -1.98 -43.50 14.27
CA LEU A 17 -2.29 -43.19 15.67
C LEU A 17 -1.56 -44.09 16.68
N GLN A 18 -0.90 -43.40 17.64
CA GLN A 18 -0.26 -43.81 18.90
C GLN A 18 1.25 -44.09 18.84
N LEU A 19 2.11 -43.14 19.23
CA LEU A 19 2.45 -42.78 20.61
C LEU A 19 3.75 -43.48 21.03
N THR A 20 4.89 -42.87 20.73
CA THR A 20 6.10 -43.03 21.56
C THR A 20 6.69 -41.66 21.77
N GLY A 21 6.53 -41.18 23.00
CA GLY A 21 6.95 -39.86 23.44
C GLY A 21 8.45 -39.67 23.29
N ILE A 22 8.81 -38.50 22.76
CA ILE A 22 10.13 -37.92 22.94
C ILE A 22 9.90 -36.66 23.77
N LEU A 23 10.04 -36.84 25.08
CA LEU A 23 10.17 -35.77 26.06
C LEU A 23 11.57 -35.16 25.85
N ILE A 24 11.69 -34.17 24.97
CA ILE A 24 12.87 -33.28 24.97
C ILE A 24 12.49 -32.06 25.82
N LEU A 25 12.94 -32.11 27.07
CA LEU A 25 13.24 -30.94 27.88
C LEU A 25 14.21 -30.06 27.09
N ILE A 26 13.70 -29.04 26.38
CA ILE A 26 14.55 -27.96 25.87
C ILE A 26 14.71 -26.98 27.04
N PRO A 27 15.91 -26.86 27.63
CA PRO A 27 16.16 -25.87 28.65
C PRO A 27 16.01 -24.47 28.04
N PHE A 28 15.33 -23.64 28.80
CA PHE A 28 15.21 -22.19 28.71
C PHE A 28 16.61 -21.55 28.57
N PHE A 29 17.17 -21.51 27.35
CA PHE A 29 18.44 -20.83 27.07
C PHE A 29 18.44 -20.26 25.65
N GLY A 30 18.43 -18.92 25.59
CA GLY A 30 19.14 -18.21 24.53
C GLY A 30 18.42 -17.96 23.21
N GLY A 31 17.09 -18.09 23.16
CA GLY A 31 16.33 -17.46 22.08
C GLY A 31 16.28 -15.95 22.29
N VAL A 32 17.38 -15.22 22.10
CA VAL A 32 17.26 -13.82 21.69
C VAL A 32 16.63 -13.91 20.30
N MET A 33 15.30 -13.86 20.28
CA MET A 33 14.58 -13.37 19.12
C MET A 33 15.20 -12.00 18.85
N LEU A 34 16.11 -11.93 17.89
CA LEU A 34 16.37 -10.69 17.19
C LEU A 34 15.02 -10.34 16.57
N GLN A 35 14.25 -9.56 17.32
CA GLN A 35 13.09 -8.87 16.80
C GLN A 35 13.69 -7.94 15.75
N GLU A 36 13.68 -8.37 14.49
CA GLU A 36 13.81 -7.43 13.40
C GLU A 36 12.67 -6.45 13.61
N THR A 37 12.97 -5.31 14.22
CA THR A 37 12.08 -4.17 14.23
C THR A 37 11.96 -3.81 12.76
N GLN A 38 10.99 -4.40 12.08
CA GLN A 38 10.58 -3.93 10.78
C GLN A 38 10.09 -2.51 11.04
N ALA A 39 10.98 -1.55 10.82
CA ALA A 39 10.68 -0.14 10.93
C ALA A 39 9.52 0.08 9.96
N GLN A 40 8.33 0.31 10.50
CA GLN A 40 7.24 0.77 9.67
C GLN A 40 7.70 2.08 9.05
N PRO A 41 7.60 2.24 7.72
CA PRO A 41 8.02 3.46 7.07
C PRO A 41 7.31 4.62 7.76
N ASN A 42 8.10 5.54 8.29
CA ASN A 42 7.55 6.63 9.07
C ASN A 42 6.79 7.56 8.10
N LYS A 43 5.68 8.13 8.54
CA LYS A 43 4.84 9.01 7.72
C LYS A 43 5.64 10.17 7.11
N GLU A 44 6.48 10.81 7.90
CA GLU A 44 7.35 11.91 7.49
C GLU A 44 8.35 11.50 6.39
N GLU A 45 8.94 10.30 6.48
CA GLU A 45 9.82 9.75 5.44
C GLU A 45 9.05 9.51 4.13
N LEU A 46 7.84 8.96 4.21
CA LEU A 46 6.98 8.75 3.05
C LEU A 46 6.57 10.08 2.40
N LEU A 47 6.29 11.11 3.21
CA LEU A 47 5.98 12.45 2.74
C LEU A 47 7.18 13.12 2.06
N GLU A 48 8.37 13.00 2.64
CA GLU A 48 9.60 13.52 2.04
C GLU A 48 9.85 12.88 0.68
N GLN A 49 9.71 11.55 0.59
CA GLN A 49 9.85 10.82 -0.68
C GLN A 49 8.79 11.24 -1.70
N ALA A 50 7.52 11.39 -1.29
CA ALA A 50 6.44 11.84 -2.17
C ALA A 50 6.68 13.25 -2.71
N SER A 51 7.15 14.16 -1.84
CA SER A 51 7.53 15.52 -2.20
C SER A 51 8.71 15.55 -3.17
N GLU A 52 9.70 14.67 -2.98
CA GLU A 52 10.83 14.57 -3.90
C GLU A 52 10.40 14.10 -5.30
N TYR A 53 9.54 13.07 -5.38
CA TYR A 53 8.96 12.68 -6.66
C TYR A 53 8.17 13.82 -7.32
N PHE A 54 7.41 14.57 -6.53
CA PHE A 54 6.66 15.72 -7.02
C PHE A 54 7.58 16.83 -7.55
N SER A 55 8.67 17.15 -6.84
CA SER A 55 9.65 18.18 -7.22
C SER A 55 10.38 17.82 -8.52
N GLN A 56 10.63 16.52 -8.73
CA GLN A 56 11.24 15.98 -9.94
C GLN A 56 10.25 15.77 -11.11
N SER A 57 8.98 16.19 -10.95
CA SER A 57 7.91 15.99 -11.94
C SER A 57 7.63 14.51 -12.28
N GLN A 58 7.98 13.60 -11.37
CA GLN A 58 7.67 12.17 -11.46
C GLN A 58 6.26 11.93 -10.92
N GLU A 59 5.25 12.40 -11.65
CA GLU A 59 3.88 12.52 -11.15
C GLU A 59 3.23 11.18 -10.80
N SER A 60 3.57 10.10 -11.54
CA SER A 60 3.02 8.77 -11.26
C SER A 60 3.57 8.18 -9.97
N GLU A 61 4.87 8.39 -9.73
CA GLU A 61 5.57 8.00 -8.52
C GLU A 61 5.10 8.85 -7.33
N ALA A 62 4.97 10.16 -7.52
CA ALA A 62 4.45 11.08 -6.50
C ALA A 62 3.02 10.70 -6.08
N LEU A 63 2.15 10.40 -7.04
CA LEU A 63 0.77 10.01 -6.76
C LEU A 63 0.73 8.72 -5.91
N LYS A 64 1.52 7.71 -6.28
CA LYS A 64 1.62 6.47 -5.50
C LYS A 64 2.15 6.72 -4.09
N ALA A 65 3.21 7.51 -3.96
CA ALA A 65 3.81 7.80 -2.66
C ALA A 65 2.86 8.58 -1.74
N TYR A 66 2.14 9.60 -2.24
CA TYR A 66 1.13 10.28 -1.44
C TYR A 66 -0.05 9.37 -1.05
N LEU A 67 -0.46 8.44 -1.93
CA LEU A 67 -1.46 7.42 -1.57
C LEU A 67 -0.95 6.48 -0.48
N ASP A 68 0.35 6.16 -0.46
CA ASP A 68 0.97 5.36 0.60
C ASP A 68 1.02 6.11 1.93
N VAL A 69 1.24 7.43 1.92
CA VAL A 69 1.10 8.27 3.12
C VAL A 69 -0.31 8.16 3.68
N LEU A 70 -1.36 8.22 2.85
CA LEU A 70 -2.76 8.08 3.31
C LEU A 70 -3.08 6.71 3.91
N LYS A 71 -2.31 5.66 3.61
CA LYS A 71 -2.49 4.36 4.29
C LYS A 71 -2.00 4.40 5.73
N VAL A 72 -1.06 5.29 6.05
CA VAL A 72 -0.50 5.48 7.40
C VAL A 72 -1.25 6.58 8.15
N ASP A 73 -1.54 7.69 7.48
CA ASP A 73 -2.25 8.86 7.99
C ASP A 73 -3.35 9.27 7.01
N GLY A 74 -4.54 8.65 7.16
CA GLY A 74 -5.66 8.79 6.23
C GLY A 74 -6.27 10.19 6.12
N ASP A 75 -5.90 11.09 7.04
CA ASP A 75 -6.35 12.48 7.02
C ASP A 75 -5.21 13.42 6.61
N ASN A 76 -4.07 12.91 6.16
CA ASN A 76 -2.91 13.76 5.90
C ASN A 76 -3.20 14.87 4.86
N PHE A 77 -3.23 16.12 5.34
CA PHE A 77 -3.53 17.29 4.52
C PHE A 77 -2.65 17.37 3.27
N GLU A 78 -1.32 17.26 3.44
CA GLU A 78 -0.36 17.37 2.33
C GLU A 78 -0.61 16.32 1.25
N SER A 79 -0.97 15.10 1.64
CA SER A 79 -1.25 14.03 0.69
C SER A 79 -2.57 14.25 -0.04
N LEU A 80 -3.64 14.60 0.67
CA LEU A 80 -4.97 14.77 0.07
C LEU A 80 -4.97 15.82 -1.07
N TRP A 81 -4.41 17.00 -0.83
CA TRP A 81 -4.42 18.05 -1.86
C TRP A 81 -3.47 17.73 -3.03
N HIS A 82 -2.31 17.13 -2.77
CA HIS A 82 -1.40 16.70 -3.85
C HIS A 82 -2.00 15.60 -4.71
N ILE A 83 -2.68 14.62 -4.11
CA ILE A 83 -3.36 13.55 -4.84
C ILE A 83 -4.41 14.14 -5.78
N SER A 84 -5.24 15.07 -5.29
CA SER A 84 -6.22 15.76 -6.13
C SER A 84 -5.55 16.46 -7.33
N LEU A 85 -4.51 17.26 -7.05
CA LEU A 85 -3.78 18.00 -8.07
C LEU A 85 -3.13 17.06 -9.11
N LEU A 86 -2.53 15.97 -8.66
CA LEU A 86 -1.84 15.00 -9.54
C LEU A 86 -2.84 14.28 -10.44
N HIS A 87 -3.99 13.87 -9.91
CA HIS A 87 -5.07 13.32 -10.73
C HIS A 87 -5.54 14.33 -11.80
N ALA A 88 -5.73 15.60 -11.46
CA ALA A 88 -6.08 16.63 -12.44
C ALA A 88 -4.99 16.80 -13.52
N ARG A 89 -3.72 16.87 -13.12
CA ARG A 89 -2.59 17.02 -14.06
C ARG A 89 -2.47 15.84 -15.02
N ILE A 90 -2.53 14.62 -14.49
CA ILE A 90 -2.44 13.40 -15.30
C ILE A 90 -3.66 13.27 -16.22
N GLY A 91 -4.86 13.53 -15.69
CA GLY A 91 -6.10 13.51 -16.45
C GLY A 91 -6.11 14.49 -17.62
N TYR A 92 -5.54 15.68 -17.44
CA TYR A 92 -5.41 16.69 -18.51
C TYR A 92 -4.58 16.19 -19.70
N ARG A 93 -3.59 15.33 -19.46
CA ARG A 93 -2.73 14.74 -20.50
C ARG A 93 -3.18 13.35 -20.96
N ALA A 94 -4.30 12.84 -20.47
CA ALA A 94 -4.79 11.51 -20.83
C ALA A 94 -5.22 11.45 -22.31
N GLU A 95 -4.92 10.33 -22.97
CA GLU A 95 -5.14 10.16 -24.41
C GLU A 95 -6.61 10.02 -24.80
N SER A 96 -7.44 9.52 -23.88
CA SER A 96 -8.85 9.26 -24.12
C SER A 96 -9.74 10.02 -23.15
N LYS A 97 -10.93 10.41 -23.62
CA LYS A 97 -11.96 11.04 -22.78
C LYS A 97 -12.42 10.14 -21.63
N ALA A 98 -12.31 8.82 -21.78
CA ALA A 98 -12.64 7.88 -20.73
C ALA A 98 -11.63 7.97 -19.58
N GLN A 99 -10.33 7.84 -19.88
CA GLN A 99 -9.27 7.98 -18.90
C GLN A 99 -9.27 9.37 -18.25
N MET A 100 -9.41 10.43 -19.06
CA MET A 100 -9.52 11.80 -18.55
C MET A 100 -10.64 11.93 -17.50
N ARG A 101 -11.81 11.34 -17.78
CA ARG A 101 -12.94 11.35 -16.84
C ARG A 101 -12.59 10.63 -15.54
N GLU A 102 -12.03 9.42 -15.62
CA GLU A 102 -11.65 8.65 -14.42
C GLU A 102 -10.68 9.44 -13.52
N TYR A 103 -9.68 10.07 -14.11
CA TYR A 103 -8.74 10.92 -13.38
C TYR A 103 -9.43 12.12 -12.74
N TYR A 104 -10.30 12.82 -13.46
CA TYR A 104 -11.02 13.98 -12.91
C TYR A 104 -12.02 13.61 -11.82
N GLU A 105 -12.66 12.45 -11.91
CA GLU A 105 -13.52 11.93 -10.85
C GLU A 105 -12.72 11.66 -9.56
N GLN A 106 -11.51 11.09 -9.69
CA GLN A 106 -10.63 10.95 -8.52
C GLN A 106 -10.15 12.30 -7.99
N SER A 107 -9.76 13.24 -8.87
CA SER A 107 -9.35 14.58 -8.45
C SER A 107 -10.44 15.28 -7.64
N LEU A 108 -11.68 15.29 -8.14
CA LEU A 108 -12.82 15.90 -7.46
C LEU A 108 -13.08 15.24 -6.10
N LYS A 109 -13.06 13.90 -6.04
CA LYS A 109 -13.25 13.17 -4.79
C LYS A 109 -12.27 13.62 -3.70
N TYR A 110 -10.97 13.69 -4.01
CA TYR A 110 -9.97 14.13 -3.03
C TYR A 110 -10.02 15.64 -2.76
N ALA A 111 -10.44 16.45 -3.74
CA ALA A 111 -10.67 17.88 -3.53
C ALA A 111 -11.81 18.14 -2.55
N GLU A 112 -12.93 17.43 -2.70
CA GLU A 112 -14.06 17.47 -1.76
C GLU A 112 -13.63 17.02 -0.37
N GLU A 113 -12.85 15.93 -0.27
CA GLU A 113 -12.36 15.40 0.99
C GLU A 113 -11.46 16.40 1.72
N VAL A 114 -10.49 17.00 1.04
CA VAL A 114 -9.59 17.98 1.66
C VAL A 114 -10.32 19.28 2.03
N LEU A 115 -11.29 19.72 1.22
CA LEU A 115 -12.12 20.89 1.52
C LEU A 115 -13.01 20.65 2.74
N GLN A 116 -13.57 19.45 2.88
CA GLN A 116 -14.37 19.08 4.04
C GLN A 116 -13.54 19.03 5.32
N LYS A 117 -12.34 18.45 5.27
CA LYS A 117 -11.47 18.27 6.44
C LYS A 117 -10.69 19.54 6.81
N TYR A 118 -10.30 20.33 5.82
CA TYR A 118 -9.42 21.50 5.94
C TYR A 118 -9.99 22.74 5.21
N PRO A 119 -11.18 23.24 5.61
CA PRO A 119 -11.86 24.32 4.90
C PRO A 119 -11.16 25.69 5.00
N GLU A 120 -10.31 25.90 6.01
CA GLU A 120 -9.57 27.16 6.20
C GLU A 120 -8.27 27.22 5.38
N GLU A 121 -7.85 26.09 4.81
CA GLU A 121 -6.61 25.99 4.04
C GLU A 121 -6.84 26.44 2.59
N GLY A 122 -6.08 27.45 2.14
CA GLY A 122 -6.22 27.98 0.78
C GLY A 122 -5.99 26.94 -0.32
N ARG A 123 -5.14 25.93 -0.06
CA ARG A 123 -4.90 24.83 -1.01
C ARG A 123 -6.12 23.95 -1.20
N SER A 124 -6.98 23.80 -0.20
CA SER A 124 -8.22 23.03 -0.32
C SER A 124 -9.17 23.65 -1.32
N HIS A 125 -9.33 24.98 -1.28
CA HIS A 125 -10.12 25.72 -2.27
C HIS A 125 -9.46 25.70 -3.65
N PHE A 126 -8.13 25.81 -3.70
CA PHE A 126 -7.38 25.79 -4.96
C PHE A 126 -7.58 24.48 -5.73
N VAL A 127 -7.54 23.32 -5.08
CA VAL A 127 -7.69 22.03 -5.77
C VAL A 127 -9.16 21.67 -6.05
N TYR A 128 -10.11 22.39 -5.46
CA TYR A 128 -11.55 22.21 -5.70
C TYR A 128 -12.09 23.09 -6.84
N ALA A 129 -11.48 24.26 -7.06
CA ALA A 129 -11.91 25.26 -8.04
C ALA A 129 -11.64 24.84 -9.49
#